data_AF-A0A7G6WGW6-F1
#
_entry.id   AF-A0A7G6WGW6-F1
#
_cell.length_a   1.000
_cell.length_b   1.000
_cell.length_c   1.000
_cell.angle_alpha   90.00
_cell.angle_beta   90.00
_cell.angle_gamma   90.00
#
_symmetry.space_group_name_H-M   'P 1'
#
loop_
_entity.id
_entity.type
_entity.pdbx_description
1 polymer ?
#
loop_
_entity_poly.entity_id
_entity_poly.type
_entity_poly.pdbx_seq_one_letter_code
_entity_poly.pdbx_strand_id
1 'polypeptide(L)'
;MGAGDGAAEQSRLAAERVQRLKRQLDQAERATKSWDAGAVGERLVTDRLSRLIPHGWYLLNDVHWPGRPKANLDHVLVGPGGVVVVDAKNWTGEVRVSGGVLWQGRFARTQSVDGALAQCAAVASVLAPPHRRFVRPLICLAGQPDLFGITNSDVAVAGADRVVAAVLALPPVLNQQTVVGLYAHLGEQLTPESAARSPAVNSLTVKSPNAKPLTSKLAAGQAGGVGSGRARKSSAQHHAAGGLTRLMFLAAFVVFAVYVLPYWGR
;
A
#
# COMPACT_ATOMS: atom_id res chain seq x y z
N MET A 1 56.24 -13.87 -16.50
CA MET A 1 54.76 -13.79 -16.41
C MET A 1 54.44 -12.57 -15.55
N GLY A 2 53.78 -11.58 -16.16
CA GLY A 2 53.90 -10.17 -15.78
C GLY A 2 52.95 -9.71 -14.66
N ALA A 3 53.45 -8.85 -13.79
CA ALA A 3 52.74 -8.17 -12.71
C ALA A 3 51.61 -7.20 -13.16
N GLY A 4 51.24 -7.19 -14.45
CA GLY A 4 50.23 -6.29 -15.04
C GLY A 4 48.80 -6.85 -15.06
N ASP A 5 48.64 -8.19 -15.03
CA ASP A 5 47.33 -8.84 -15.19
C ASP A 5 46.42 -8.60 -13.96
N GLY A 6 46.99 -8.66 -12.75
CA GLY A 6 46.25 -8.42 -11.51
C GLY A 6 45.77 -6.98 -11.35
N ALA A 7 46.52 -5.99 -11.84
CA ALA A 7 46.11 -4.58 -11.78
C ALA A 7 44.96 -4.28 -12.75
N ALA A 8 44.97 -4.89 -13.94
CA ALA A 8 43.92 -4.76 -14.94
C ALA A 8 42.62 -5.45 -14.48
N GLU A 9 42.72 -6.66 -13.90
CA GLU A 9 41.57 -7.39 -13.39
C GLU A 9 40.92 -6.70 -12.18
N GLN A 10 41.73 -6.19 -11.24
CA GLN A 10 41.22 -5.39 -10.11
C GLN A 10 40.52 -4.11 -10.58
N SER A 11 41.06 -3.44 -11.60
CA SER A 11 40.44 -2.23 -12.18
C SER A 11 39.09 -2.55 -12.84
N ARG A 12 39.00 -3.68 -13.54
CA ARG A 12 37.74 -4.15 -14.14
C ARG A 12 36.69 -4.49 -13.08
N LEU A 13 37.07 -5.24 -12.05
CA LEU A 13 36.16 -5.58 -10.94
C LEU A 13 35.71 -4.35 -10.16
N ALA A 14 36.59 -3.36 -9.97
CA ALA A 14 36.24 -2.07 -9.37
C ALA A 14 35.25 -1.30 -10.25
N ALA A 15 35.47 -1.24 -11.56
CA ALA A 15 34.56 -0.58 -12.50
C ALA A 15 33.18 -1.25 -12.53
N GLU A 16 33.11 -2.59 -12.53
CA GLU A 16 31.85 -3.34 -12.48
C GLU A 16 31.09 -3.08 -11.17
N ARG A 17 31.79 -3.02 -10.03
CA ARG A 17 31.19 -2.66 -8.73
C ARG A 17 30.63 -1.23 -8.75
N VAL A 18 31.39 -0.27 -9.28
CA VAL A 18 30.94 1.13 -9.41
C VAL A 18 29.70 1.22 -10.30
N GLN A 19 29.66 0.52 -11.43
CA GLN A 19 28.48 0.50 -12.31
C GLN A 19 27.25 -0.09 -11.62
N ARG A 20 27.41 -1.17 -10.85
CA ARG A 20 26.31 -1.78 -10.09
C ARG A 20 25.76 -0.83 -9.03
N LEU A 21 26.64 -0.18 -8.27
CA LEU A 21 26.24 0.80 -7.26
C LEU A 21 25.52 2.00 -7.88
N LYS A 22 26.00 2.51 -9.03
CA LYS A 22 25.31 3.56 -9.78
C LYS A 22 23.89 3.14 -10.20
N ARG A 23 23.72 1.92 -10.73
CA ARG A 23 22.38 1.41 -11.10
C ARG A 23 21.47 1.28 -9.89
N GLN A 24 21.98 0.83 -8.75
CA GLN A 24 21.21 0.72 -7.51
C GLN A 24 20.80 2.09 -6.98
N LEU A 25 21.71 3.07 -7.04
CA LEU A 25 21.40 4.46 -6.68
C LEU A 25 20.33 5.05 -7.60
N ASP A 26 20.48 4.92 -8.92
CA ASP A 26 19.49 5.38 -9.90
C ASP A 26 18.11 4.74 -9.66
N GLN A 27 18.06 3.45 -9.30
CA GLN A 27 16.82 2.76 -8.97
C GLN A 27 16.21 3.27 -7.67
N ALA A 28 17.02 3.45 -6.63
CA ALA A 28 16.56 3.99 -5.35
C ALA A 28 16.03 5.42 -5.52
N GLU A 29 16.75 6.28 -6.23
CA GLU A 29 16.32 7.65 -6.53
C GLU A 29 15.02 7.70 -7.33
N ARG A 30 14.84 6.83 -8.33
CA ARG A 30 13.58 6.72 -9.09
C ARG A 30 12.44 6.22 -8.20
N ALA A 31 12.70 5.27 -7.31
CA ALA A 31 11.71 4.78 -6.36
C ALA A 31 11.27 5.89 -5.39
N THR A 32 12.21 6.65 -4.83
CA THR A 32 11.93 7.81 -3.97
C THR A 32 11.12 8.87 -4.73
N LYS A 33 11.52 9.24 -5.95
CA LYS A 33 10.77 10.21 -6.78
C LYS A 33 9.35 9.73 -7.10
N SER A 34 9.18 8.44 -7.38
CA SER A 34 7.86 7.84 -7.63
C SER A 34 6.99 7.84 -6.37
N TRP A 35 7.60 7.62 -5.20
CA TRP A 35 6.92 7.67 -3.90
C TRP A 35 6.46 9.10 -3.58
N ASP A 36 7.36 10.08 -3.73
CA ASP A 36 7.05 11.49 -3.50
C ASP A 36 5.94 11.99 -4.45
N ALA A 37 6.02 11.63 -5.73
CA ALA A 37 4.99 11.95 -6.71
C ALA A 37 3.65 11.26 -6.40
N GLY A 38 3.68 10.04 -5.86
CA GLY A 38 2.49 9.33 -5.38
C GLY A 38 1.83 10.06 -4.23
N ALA A 39 2.59 10.37 -3.18
CA ALA A 39 2.10 11.06 -1.99
C ALA A 39 1.56 12.48 -2.30
N VAL A 40 2.18 13.20 -3.23
CA VAL A 40 1.66 14.51 -3.70
C VAL A 40 0.33 14.35 -4.43
N GLY A 41 0.21 13.34 -5.28
CA GLY A 41 -1.04 13.03 -5.99
C GLY A 41 -2.17 12.66 -5.03
N GLU A 42 -1.91 11.81 -4.04
CA GLU A 42 -2.88 11.41 -3.03
C GLU A 42 -3.36 12.58 -2.16
N ARG A 43 -2.44 13.46 -1.74
CA ARG A 43 -2.81 14.68 -1.00
C ARG A 43 -3.69 15.60 -1.82
N LEU A 44 -3.38 15.78 -3.11
CA LEU A 44 -4.22 16.58 -4.01
C LEU A 44 -5.63 16.00 -4.14
N VAL A 45 -5.73 14.68 -4.35
CA VAL A 45 -7.03 14.00 -4.43
C VAL A 45 -7.81 14.14 -3.12
N THR A 46 -7.16 13.95 -1.97
CA THR A 46 -7.78 14.14 -0.65
C THR A 46 -8.34 15.56 -0.45
N ASP A 47 -7.58 16.60 -0.83
CA ASP A 47 -8.06 18.00 -0.78
C ASP A 47 -9.30 18.19 -1.65
N ARG A 48 -9.27 17.68 -2.88
CA ARG A 48 -10.39 17.79 -3.82
C ARG A 48 -11.62 17.07 -3.28
N LEU A 49 -11.49 15.84 -2.80
CA LEU A 49 -12.59 15.06 -2.25
C LEU A 49 -13.18 15.69 -0.97
N SER A 50 -12.36 16.34 -0.14
CA SER A 50 -12.85 17.03 1.07
C SER A 50 -13.84 18.16 0.77
N ARG A 51 -13.83 18.70 -0.46
CA ARG A 51 -14.81 19.71 -0.91
C ARG A 51 -16.22 19.15 -1.07
N LEU A 52 -16.39 17.83 -1.05
CA LEU A 52 -17.70 17.19 -1.07
C LEU A 52 -18.38 17.21 0.31
N ILE A 53 -17.62 17.44 1.40
CA ILE A 53 -18.13 17.38 2.78
C ILE A 53 -19.30 18.37 3.02
N PRO A 54 -19.20 19.66 2.62
CA PRO A 54 -20.31 20.60 2.75
C PRO A 54 -21.56 20.21 1.94
N HIS A 55 -21.45 19.27 1.01
CA HIS A 55 -22.55 18.77 0.18
C HIS A 55 -23.15 17.44 0.69
N GLY A 56 -22.88 17.09 1.95
CA GLY A 56 -23.47 15.90 2.60
C GLY A 56 -22.73 14.59 2.32
N TRP A 57 -21.50 14.67 1.80
CA TRP A 57 -20.62 13.51 1.65
C TRP A 57 -19.68 13.36 2.84
N TYR A 58 -19.35 12.12 3.17
CA TYR A 58 -18.34 11.75 4.15
C TYR A 58 -17.18 11.05 3.46
N LEU A 59 -15.97 11.22 3.98
CA LEU A 59 -14.74 10.71 3.40
C LEU A 59 -14.01 9.81 4.40
N LEU A 60 -13.66 8.61 3.96
CA LEU A 60 -12.71 7.71 4.60
C LEU A 60 -11.47 7.62 3.71
N ASN A 61 -10.27 7.78 4.28
CA ASN A 61 -8.99 7.75 3.57
C ASN A 61 -8.13 6.60 4.08
N ASP A 62 -7.35 6.00 3.19
CA ASP A 62 -6.36 4.95 3.50
C ASP A 62 -6.93 3.86 4.42
N VAL A 63 -8.06 3.28 4.00
CA VAL A 63 -8.79 2.29 4.79
C VAL A 63 -8.48 0.87 4.34
N HIS A 64 -8.70 -0.10 5.22
CA HIS A 64 -8.45 -1.51 4.93
C HIS A 64 -9.26 -2.01 3.74
N TRP A 65 -8.64 -2.80 2.84
CA TRP A 65 -9.33 -3.53 1.78
C TRP A 65 -9.97 -4.83 2.35
N PRO A 66 -11.31 -4.96 2.40
CA PRO A 66 -11.98 -6.15 2.90
C PRO A 66 -11.55 -7.45 2.21
N GLY A 67 -11.08 -8.42 2.99
CA GLY A 67 -10.59 -9.71 2.47
C GLY A 67 -9.15 -9.67 1.94
N ARG A 68 -8.44 -8.55 2.06
CA ARG A 68 -7.01 -8.43 1.69
C ARG A 68 -6.20 -7.77 2.81
N PRO A 69 -5.72 -8.53 3.82
CA PRO A 69 -5.06 -8.02 5.04
C PRO A 69 -3.89 -7.05 4.84
N LYS A 70 -3.25 -7.06 3.67
CA LYS A 70 -2.06 -6.27 3.35
C LYS A 70 -2.32 -5.20 2.28
N ALA A 71 -3.58 -4.92 1.97
CA ALA A 71 -3.97 -3.91 0.98
C ALA A 71 -4.93 -2.91 1.61
N ASN A 72 -4.82 -1.67 1.14
CA ASN A 72 -5.68 -0.57 1.51
C ASN A 72 -6.46 -0.07 0.28
N LEU A 73 -7.49 0.71 0.55
CA LEU A 73 -8.28 1.48 -0.40
C LEU A 73 -7.91 2.95 -0.19
N ASP A 74 -7.63 3.67 -1.28
CA ASP A 74 -7.16 5.05 -1.17
C ASP A 74 -8.24 5.94 -0.55
N HIS A 75 -9.46 5.93 -1.10
CA HIS A 75 -10.58 6.67 -0.53
C HIS A 75 -11.93 5.97 -0.71
N VAL A 76 -12.82 6.14 0.28
CA VAL A 76 -14.23 5.73 0.22
C VAL A 76 -15.10 6.93 0.60
N LEU A 77 -15.96 7.34 -0.31
CA LEU A 77 -16.94 8.40 -0.13
C LEU A 77 -18.31 7.82 0.16
N VAL A 78 -19.07 8.43 1.07
CA VAL A 78 -20.45 8.04 1.40
C VAL A 78 -21.33 9.28 1.39
N GLY A 79 -22.36 9.34 0.56
CA GLY A 79 -23.20 10.52 0.44
C GLY A 79 -24.54 10.25 -0.24
N PRO A 80 -25.30 11.31 -0.60
CA PRO A 80 -26.63 11.16 -1.18
C PRO A 80 -26.64 10.31 -2.46
N GLY A 81 -25.56 10.35 -3.24
CA GLY A 81 -25.38 9.57 -4.47
C GLY A 81 -25.02 8.10 -4.27
N GLY A 82 -24.83 7.63 -3.04
CA GLY A 82 -24.38 6.28 -2.71
C GLY A 82 -22.99 6.24 -2.09
N VAL A 83 -22.27 5.14 -2.35
CA VAL A 83 -20.87 4.94 -1.93
C VAL A 83 -19.98 4.99 -3.18
N VAL A 84 -18.91 5.77 -3.14
CA VAL A 84 -17.94 5.85 -4.25
C VAL A 84 -16.58 5.41 -3.74
N VAL A 85 -16.03 4.35 -4.33
CA VAL A 85 -14.69 3.86 -4.02
C VAL A 85 -13.73 4.48 -5.02
N VAL A 86 -12.81 5.30 -4.55
CA VAL A 86 -11.90 6.08 -5.37
C VAL A 86 -10.50 5.49 -5.31
N ASP A 87 -10.01 5.05 -6.47
CA ASP A 87 -8.62 4.63 -6.69
C ASP A 87 -7.84 5.82 -7.25
N ALA A 88 -6.90 6.35 -6.48
CA ALA A 88 -6.08 7.49 -6.86
C ALA A 88 -4.88 7.02 -7.71
N LYS A 89 -4.60 7.76 -8.78
CA LYS A 89 -3.45 7.48 -9.66
C LYS A 89 -2.82 8.78 -10.12
N ASN A 90 -1.48 8.84 -10.10
CA ASN A 90 -0.74 9.99 -10.62
C ASN A 90 -0.07 9.64 -11.96
N TRP A 91 -0.87 9.49 -13.01
CA TRP A 91 -0.36 9.14 -14.34
C TRP A 91 0.07 10.34 -15.15
N THR A 92 1.23 10.22 -15.79
CA THR A 92 1.77 11.20 -16.73
C THR A 92 1.55 10.77 -18.18
N GLY A 93 1.75 11.71 -19.11
CA GLY A 93 1.56 11.49 -20.55
C GLY A 93 0.10 11.62 -20.97
N GLU A 94 -0.19 11.22 -22.21
CA GLU A 94 -1.55 11.27 -22.74
C GLU A 94 -2.41 10.18 -22.10
N VAL A 95 -3.49 10.57 -21.42
CA VAL A 95 -4.50 9.66 -20.88
C VAL A 95 -5.86 10.03 -21.45
N ARG A 96 -6.61 9.03 -21.93
CA ARG A 96 -7.94 9.25 -22.50
C ARG A 96 -8.83 8.04 -22.28
N VAL A 97 -10.13 8.28 -22.18
CA VAL A 97 -11.15 7.23 -22.30
C VAL A 97 -11.71 7.31 -23.71
N SER A 98 -11.59 6.23 -24.49
CA SER A 98 -12.00 6.20 -25.90
C SER A 98 -12.62 4.85 -26.22
N GLY A 99 -13.82 4.86 -26.81
CA GLY A 99 -14.61 3.64 -27.03
C GLY A 99 -14.88 2.87 -25.72
N GLY A 100 -14.98 3.59 -24.59
CA GLY A 100 -15.13 3.04 -23.24
C GLY A 100 -13.91 2.27 -22.70
N VAL A 101 -12.74 2.42 -23.33
CA VAL A 101 -11.49 1.84 -22.83
C VAL A 101 -10.60 2.97 -22.30
N LEU A 102 -9.99 2.76 -21.12
CA LEU A 102 -9.00 3.67 -20.54
C LEU A 102 -7.63 3.42 -21.16
N TRP A 103 -7.07 4.44 -21.82
CA TRP A 103 -5.78 4.41 -22.49
C TRP A 103 -4.78 5.33 -21.81
N GLN A 104 -3.54 4.88 -21.68
CA GLN A 104 -2.37 5.73 -21.43
C GLN A 104 -1.39 5.58 -22.58
N GLY A 105 -1.29 6.60 -23.44
CA GLY A 105 -0.66 6.49 -24.75
C GLY A 105 -1.25 5.31 -25.54
N ARG A 106 -0.40 4.36 -25.92
CA ARG A 106 -0.80 3.14 -26.67
C ARG A 106 -1.26 1.97 -25.80
N PHE A 107 -1.22 2.10 -24.48
CA PHE A 107 -1.47 0.98 -23.57
C PHE A 107 -2.87 1.08 -22.97
N ALA A 108 -3.69 0.06 -23.23
CA ALA A 108 -4.94 -0.12 -22.51
C ALA A 108 -4.66 -0.43 -21.03
N ARG A 109 -5.31 0.28 -20.12
CA ARG A 109 -5.14 0.15 -18.67
C ARG A 109 -6.23 -0.72 -18.04
N THR A 110 -6.55 -1.84 -18.68
CA THR A 110 -7.59 -2.78 -18.23
C THR A 110 -7.37 -3.24 -16.79
N GLN A 111 -6.13 -3.56 -16.40
CA GLN A 111 -5.82 -3.98 -15.02
C GLN A 111 -6.18 -2.91 -13.97
N SER A 112 -6.09 -1.62 -14.31
CA SER A 112 -6.48 -0.55 -13.40
C SER A 112 -7.99 -0.46 -13.26
N VAL A 113 -8.72 -0.68 -14.36
CA VAL A 113 -10.18 -0.77 -14.38
C VAL A 113 -10.65 -1.98 -13.57
N ASP A 114 -10.05 -3.15 -13.78
CA ASP A 114 -10.34 -4.38 -13.02
C ASP A 114 -10.04 -4.22 -11.53
N GLY A 115 -8.95 -3.52 -11.21
CA GLY A 115 -8.58 -3.17 -9.84
C GLY A 115 -9.65 -2.32 -9.16
N ALA A 116 -10.11 -1.25 -9.80
CA ALA A 116 -11.17 -0.39 -9.27
C ALA A 116 -12.50 -1.14 -9.08
N LEU A 117 -12.86 -2.02 -10.02
CA LEU A 117 -14.02 -2.90 -9.89
C LEU A 117 -13.88 -3.85 -8.69
N ALA A 118 -12.70 -4.45 -8.49
CA ALA A 118 -12.44 -5.34 -7.37
C ALA A 118 -12.49 -4.62 -6.01
N GLN A 119 -11.98 -3.39 -5.93
CA GLN A 119 -12.10 -2.54 -4.74
C GLN A 119 -13.58 -2.23 -4.43
N CYS A 120 -14.34 -1.83 -5.45
CA CYS A 120 -15.77 -1.57 -5.33
C CYS A 120 -16.55 -2.81 -4.85
N ALA A 121 -16.26 -3.97 -5.43
CA ALA A 121 -16.88 -5.23 -5.03
C ALA A 121 -16.56 -5.60 -3.57
N ALA A 122 -15.32 -5.35 -3.11
CA ALA A 122 -14.93 -5.60 -1.74
C ALA A 122 -15.69 -4.70 -0.75
N VAL A 123 -15.84 -3.41 -1.04
CA VAL A 123 -16.66 -2.50 -0.22
C VAL A 123 -18.14 -2.91 -0.25
N ALA A 124 -18.68 -3.28 -1.41
CA ALA A 124 -20.05 -3.75 -1.49
C ALA A 124 -20.29 -5.05 -0.68
N SER A 125 -19.28 -5.91 -0.54
CA SER A 125 -19.41 -7.18 0.19
C SER A 125 -19.70 -7.01 1.69
N VAL A 126 -19.23 -5.91 2.29
CA VAL A 126 -19.44 -5.60 3.71
C VAL A 126 -20.74 -4.83 3.98
N LEU A 127 -21.50 -4.46 2.93
CA LEU A 127 -22.77 -3.76 3.06
C LEU A 127 -23.98 -4.71 3.06
N ALA A 128 -25.07 -4.27 3.69
CA ALA A 128 -26.35 -4.97 3.63
C ALA A 128 -26.90 -5.01 2.18
N PRO A 129 -27.60 -6.08 1.77
CA PRO A 129 -28.03 -6.30 0.37
C PRO A 129 -28.72 -5.11 -0.31
N PRO A 130 -29.61 -4.33 0.34
CA PRO A 130 -30.27 -3.19 -0.30
C PRO A 130 -29.31 -2.08 -0.75
N HIS A 131 -28.13 -1.97 -0.12
CA HIS A 131 -27.18 -0.88 -0.36
C HIS A 131 -26.06 -1.24 -1.33
N ARG A 132 -25.84 -2.53 -1.62
CA ARG A 132 -24.73 -3.01 -2.47
C ARG A 132 -24.74 -2.42 -3.88
N ARG A 133 -25.93 -2.19 -4.44
CA ARG A 133 -26.13 -1.61 -5.78
C ARG A 133 -25.77 -0.12 -5.88
N PHE A 134 -25.58 0.55 -4.75
CA PHE A 134 -25.24 1.97 -4.69
C PHE A 134 -23.74 2.21 -4.49
N VAL A 135 -22.92 1.16 -4.58
CA VAL A 135 -21.45 1.27 -4.56
C VAL A 135 -20.94 1.37 -5.99
N ARG A 136 -20.12 2.38 -6.28
CA ARG A 136 -19.59 2.63 -7.63
C ARG A 136 -18.08 2.85 -7.60
N PRO A 137 -17.33 2.32 -8.57
CA PRO A 137 -15.89 2.58 -8.70
C PRO A 137 -15.63 3.93 -9.39
N LEU A 138 -14.57 4.61 -8.97
CA LEU A 138 -14.04 5.79 -9.62
C LEU A 138 -12.51 5.74 -9.62
N ILE A 139 -11.87 6.00 -10.76
CA ILE A 139 -10.43 6.22 -10.85
C ILE A 139 -10.20 7.73 -10.91
N CYS A 140 -9.46 8.26 -9.94
CA CYS A 140 -9.11 9.69 -9.89
C CYS A 140 -7.67 9.89 -10.36
N LEU A 141 -7.50 10.66 -11.44
CA LEU A 141 -6.19 10.94 -12.03
C LEU A 141 -5.66 12.31 -11.58
N ALA A 142 -4.74 12.31 -10.62
CA ALA A 142 -4.12 13.52 -10.08
C ALA A 142 -3.38 14.32 -11.17
N GLY A 143 -2.69 13.63 -12.09
CA GLY A 143 -1.90 14.23 -13.17
C GLY A 143 -2.68 14.58 -14.44
N GLN A 144 -4.01 14.41 -14.46
CA GLN A 144 -4.85 14.62 -15.65
C GLN A 144 -6.10 15.44 -15.31
N PRO A 145 -5.95 16.72 -14.90
CA PRO A 145 -6.97 17.48 -14.18
C PRO A 145 -8.34 17.57 -14.88
N ASP A 146 -8.35 17.70 -16.20
CA ASP A 146 -9.55 17.94 -17.00
C ASP A 146 -10.23 16.67 -17.54
N LEU A 147 -9.60 15.50 -17.36
CA LEU A 147 -10.12 14.26 -17.93
C LEU A 147 -11.48 13.90 -17.30
N PHE A 148 -12.44 13.51 -18.13
CA PHE A 148 -13.63 12.81 -17.67
C PHE A 148 -14.08 11.81 -18.72
N GLY A 149 -14.43 10.60 -18.27
CA GLY A 149 -15.00 9.56 -19.12
C GLY A 149 -15.51 8.40 -18.29
N ILE A 150 -16.31 7.54 -18.90
CA ILE A 150 -16.82 6.32 -18.28
C ILE A 150 -16.39 5.14 -19.16
N THR A 151 -15.85 4.09 -18.55
CA THR A 151 -15.47 2.88 -19.27
C THR A 151 -16.68 2.02 -19.63
N ASN A 152 -16.52 1.03 -20.51
CA ASN A 152 -17.57 0.06 -20.84
C ASN A 152 -17.99 -0.81 -19.64
N SER A 153 -17.21 -0.79 -18.56
CA SER A 153 -17.50 -1.49 -17.30
C SER A 153 -18.04 -0.55 -16.21
N ASP A 154 -18.58 0.61 -16.61
CA ASP A 154 -19.16 1.63 -15.73
C ASP A 154 -18.20 2.19 -14.67
N VAL A 155 -16.88 2.15 -14.93
CA VAL A 155 -15.88 2.83 -14.08
C VAL A 155 -15.75 4.27 -14.52
N ALA A 156 -16.10 5.20 -13.64
CA ALA A 156 -15.85 6.61 -13.88
C ALA A 156 -14.35 6.90 -13.80
N VAL A 157 -13.79 7.61 -14.77
CA VAL A 157 -12.41 8.10 -14.76
C VAL A 157 -12.49 9.61 -14.76
N ALA A 158 -12.03 10.24 -13.69
CA ALA A 158 -12.09 11.68 -13.52
C ALA A 158 -10.71 12.24 -13.15
N GLY A 159 -10.38 13.38 -13.72
CA GLY A 159 -9.25 14.20 -13.31
C GLY A 159 -9.49 14.89 -11.98
N ALA A 160 -8.41 15.38 -11.36
CA ALA A 160 -8.45 16.10 -10.09
C ALA A 160 -9.44 17.28 -10.06
N ASP A 161 -9.65 17.96 -11.19
CA ASP A 161 -10.57 19.11 -11.25
C ASP A 161 -11.99 18.72 -11.68
N ARG A 162 -12.19 17.49 -12.17
CA ARG A 162 -13.49 16.95 -12.57
C ARG A 162 -14.13 16.05 -11.52
N VAL A 163 -13.34 15.50 -10.58
CA VAL A 163 -13.82 14.49 -9.61
C VAL A 163 -14.97 15.00 -8.74
N VAL A 164 -14.90 16.23 -8.25
CA VAL A 164 -15.97 16.81 -7.40
C VAL A 164 -17.26 16.94 -8.18
N ALA A 165 -17.21 17.52 -9.38
CA ALA A 165 -18.39 17.67 -10.24
C ALA A 165 -18.98 16.31 -10.64
N ALA A 166 -18.13 15.32 -10.92
CA ALA A 166 -18.55 13.96 -11.26
C ALA A 166 -19.30 13.27 -10.12
N VAL A 167 -18.84 13.44 -8.87
CA VAL A 167 -19.50 12.86 -7.69
C VAL A 167 -20.80 13.61 -7.35
N LEU A 168 -20.82 14.94 -7.46
CA LEU A 168 -22.03 15.74 -7.21
C LEU A 168 -23.11 15.54 -8.27
N ALA A 169 -22.75 15.12 -9.49
CA ALA A 169 -23.70 14.81 -10.55
C ALA A 169 -24.47 13.48 -10.34
N LEU A 170 -24.11 12.69 -9.33
CA LEU A 170 -24.80 11.43 -9.04
C LEU A 170 -26.23 11.70 -8.54
N PRO A 171 -27.22 10.91 -9.00
CA PRO A 171 -28.59 11.07 -8.55
C PRO A 171 -28.69 10.76 -7.05
N PRO A 172 -29.44 11.55 -6.27
CA PRO A 172 -29.63 11.27 -4.85
C PRO A 172 -30.49 10.01 -4.67
N VAL A 173 -29.86 8.92 -4.23
CA VAL A 173 -30.49 7.61 -4.02
C VAL A 173 -30.58 7.22 -2.55
N LEU A 174 -29.86 7.93 -1.66
CA LEU A 174 -29.86 7.71 -0.22
C LEU A 174 -30.36 8.94 0.53
N ASN A 175 -31.12 8.71 1.61
CA ASN A 175 -31.48 9.75 2.57
C ASN A 175 -30.37 9.97 3.62
N GLN A 176 -30.42 11.09 4.33
CA GLN A 176 -29.37 11.48 5.29
C GLN A 176 -29.15 10.45 6.40
N GLN A 177 -30.22 9.84 6.95
CA GLN A 177 -30.09 8.82 7.99
C GLN A 177 -29.34 7.58 7.48
N THR A 178 -29.63 7.16 6.25
CA THR A 178 -28.96 6.03 5.60
C THR A 178 -27.49 6.36 5.32
N VAL A 179 -27.18 7.57 4.86
CA VAL A 179 -25.80 8.02 4.63
C VAL A 179 -24.98 7.95 5.91
N VAL A 180 -25.50 8.50 7.02
CA VAL A 180 -24.80 8.48 8.32
C VAL A 180 -24.60 7.04 8.82
N GLY A 181 -25.62 6.19 8.72
CA GLY A 181 -25.53 4.79 9.12
C GLY A 181 -24.52 4.00 8.29
N LEU A 182 -24.48 4.21 6.97
CA LEU A 182 -23.49 3.57 6.10
C LEU A 182 -22.08 4.05 6.39
N TYR A 183 -21.89 5.35 6.64
CA TYR A 183 -20.59 5.90 6.99
C TYR A 183 -20.05 5.30 8.29
N ALA A 184 -20.89 5.24 9.34
CA ALA A 184 -20.50 4.61 10.61
C ALA A 184 -20.13 3.14 10.44
N HIS A 185 -20.98 2.36 9.75
CA HIS A 185 -20.74 0.94 9.48
C HIS A 185 -19.46 0.71 8.67
N LEU A 186 -19.24 1.49 7.60
CA LEU A 186 -18.01 1.40 6.81
C LEU A 186 -16.77 1.84 7.61
N GLY A 187 -16.90 2.82 8.51
CA GLY A 187 -15.84 3.17 9.45
C GLY A 187 -15.41 1.96 10.27
N GLU A 188 -16.36 1.26 10.91
CA GLU A 188 -16.06 0.06 11.71
C GLU A 188 -15.44 -1.08 10.88
N GLN A 189 -15.98 -1.34 9.69
CA GLN A 189 -15.53 -2.46 8.85
C GLN A 189 -14.18 -2.21 8.17
N LEU A 190 -13.91 -0.95 7.77
CA LEU A 190 -12.74 -0.60 6.98
C LEU A 190 -11.62 0.03 7.81
N THR A 191 -11.86 0.44 9.06
CA THR A 191 -10.80 0.92 9.97
C THR A 191 -10.70 0.08 11.25
N PRO A 192 -10.51 -1.25 11.15
CA PRO A 192 -10.37 -2.06 12.36
C PRO A 192 -9.17 -1.58 13.19
N GLU A 193 -9.36 -1.57 14.51
CA GLU A 193 -8.53 -1.01 15.59
C GLU A 193 -7.02 -1.35 15.53
N SER A 194 -6.63 -2.30 14.68
CA SER A 194 -5.23 -2.69 14.41
C SER A 194 -4.38 -1.61 13.72
N ALA A 195 -4.97 -0.53 13.22
CA ALA A 195 -4.23 0.61 12.64
C ALA A 195 -3.62 1.58 13.69
N ALA A 196 -3.97 1.45 14.98
CA ALA A 196 -3.52 2.36 16.04
C ALA A 196 -2.09 2.11 16.58
N ARG A 197 -1.31 1.21 15.98
CA ARG A 197 0.11 1.02 16.34
C ARG A 197 1.03 1.06 15.13
N SER A 198 1.28 2.27 14.63
CA SER A 198 2.57 2.54 14.00
C SER A 198 3.66 2.55 15.09
N PRO A 199 4.79 1.83 14.93
CA PRO A 199 5.90 1.91 15.85
C PRO A 199 6.71 3.18 15.52
N ALA A 200 6.32 4.31 16.09
CA ALA A 200 7.17 5.48 16.10
C ALA A 200 7.73 5.70 17.51
N VAL A 201 9.05 5.91 17.54
CA VAL A 201 9.82 6.53 18.63
C VAL A 201 10.26 5.61 19.78
N ASN A 202 11.27 4.77 19.54
CA ASN A 202 12.25 4.49 20.60
C ASN A 202 13.26 5.64 20.64
N SER A 203 12.94 6.58 21.51
CA SER A 203 13.82 7.47 22.29
C SER A 203 15.32 7.49 21.91
N LEU A 204 15.72 8.60 21.29
CA LEU A 204 17.09 9.13 21.38
C LEU A 204 17.36 9.50 22.85
N THR A 205 18.02 8.61 23.60
CA THR A 205 18.60 8.95 24.90
C THR A 205 19.92 9.69 24.67
N VAL A 206 19.84 11.02 24.81
CA VAL A 206 20.99 11.93 24.91
C VAL A 206 21.85 11.51 26.09
N LYS A 207 23.13 11.27 25.86
CA LYS A 207 24.13 10.94 26.88
C LYS A 207 25.05 12.14 27.09
N SER A 208 25.06 12.73 28.28
CA SER A 208 26.09 13.68 28.72
C SER A 208 26.03 13.93 30.25
N PRO A 209 27.08 14.44 30.92
CA PRO A 209 28.11 13.59 31.53
C PRO A 209 28.37 13.86 33.02
N ASN A 210 29.01 12.87 33.66
CA ASN A 210 29.98 12.92 34.77
C ASN A 210 29.67 13.72 36.07
N ALA A 211 29.56 13.01 37.20
CA ALA A 211 30.25 13.32 38.48
C ALA A 211 30.00 12.23 39.54
N LYS A 212 31.09 11.62 40.05
CA LYS A 212 31.21 11.00 41.40
C LYS A 212 31.38 12.12 42.45
N PRO A 213 31.45 11.89 43.80
CA PRO A 213 31.55 10.65 44.60
C PRO A 213 30.55 10.62 45.81
N LEU A 214 30.40 9.61 46.67
CA LEU A 214 31.27 9.24 47.80
C LEU A 214 30.72 7.99 48.53
N THR A 215 31.68 7.16 48.93
CA THR A 215 31.78 6.22 50.07
C THR A 215 30.64 6.12 51.10
N SER A 216 30.29 4.89 51.51
CA SER A 216 30.76 4.31 52.80
C SER A 216 30.15 2.93 53.14
N LYS A 217 30.99 2.14 53.84
CA LYS A 217 30.73 1.03 54.78
C LYS A 217 30.28 -0.33 54.19
N LEU A 218 31.15 -1.35 54.29
CA LEU A 218 31.33 -2.33 55.40
C LEU A 218 30.13 -3.28 55.51
N ALA A 219 30.23 -4.60 55.62
CA ALA A 219 31.34 -5.56 55.74
C ALA A 219 30.73 -6.98 55.63
N ALA A 220 31.61 -7.99 55.75
CA ALA A 220 31.35 -9.42 55.94
C ALA A 220 31.06 -10.22 54.67
N GLY A 221 31.74 -11.33 54.39
CA GLY A 221 32.79 -12.01 55.14
C GLY A 221 33.16 -13.33 54.43
N GLN A 222 34.38 -13.81 54.74
CA GLN A 222 34.90 -15.18 54.58
C GLN A 222 35.10 -15.67 53.13
N ALA A 223 36.35 -15.84 52.67
CA ALA A 223 37.23 -17.00 52.93
C ALA A 223 36.61 -18.30 52.40
N GLY A 224 37.19 -19.08 51.50
CA GLY A 224 38.48 -19.11 50.82
C GLY A 224 38.46 -20.36 49.92
N GLY A 225 39.53 -20.64 49.17
CA GLY A 225 39.74 -21.96 48.58
C GLY A 225 40.07 -21.96 47.10
N VAL A 226 41.36 -22.14 46.85
CA VAL A 226 42.04 -22.40 45.57
C VAL A 226 41.61 -23.75 45.00
N GLY A 227 41.49 -23.87 43.67
CA GLY A 227 41.32 -25.17 43.02
C GLY A 227 41.34 -25.11 41.50
N SER A 228 42.51 -25.38 40.93
CA SER A 228 42.78 -25.51 39.49
C SER A 228 41.97 -26.65 38.84
N GLY A 229 41.48 -26.46 37.62
CA GLY A 229 40.86 -27.51 36.80
C GLY A 229 40.89 -27.18 35.31
N ARG A 230 41.82 -27.82 34.59
CA ARG A 230 42.08 -27.74 33.15
C ARG A 230 41.24 -28.78 32.39
N ALA A 231 40.58 -28.40 31.29
CA ALA A 231 40.13 -29.20 30.12
C ALA A 231 38.84 -28.59 29.56
N ARG A 232 38.46 -28.62 28.27
CA ARG A 232 39.02 -29.13 27.01
C ARG A 232 38.19 -28.48 25.89
N LYS A 233 38.78 -28.37 24.70
CA LYS A 233 38.13 -28.00 23.44
C LYS A 233 37.02 -29.00 23.08
N SER A 234 35.95 -28.51 22.45
CA SER A 234 35.30 -29.24 21.34
C SER A 234 34.71 -28.26 20.34
N SER A 235 35.19 -28.36 19.11
CA SER A 235 34.66 -27.71 17.93
C SER A 235 33.34 -28.37 17.50
N ALA A 236 32.43 -27.61 16.92
CA ALA A 236 31.52 -28.13 15.92
C ALA A 236 31.10 -26.99 14.98
N GLN A 237 31.73 -26.96 13.81
CA GLN A 237 31.19 -26.34 12.62
C GLN A 237 30.04 -27.21 12.12
N HIS A 238 28.93 -26.62 11.69
CA HIS A 238 28.16 -27.15 10.57
C HIS A 238 27.58 -26.00 9.74
N HIS A 239 28.10 -25.87 8.53
CA HIS A 239 27.47 -25.21 7.41
C HIS A 239 26.24 -26.01 6.95
N ALA A 240 25.18 -25.32 6.52
CA ALA A 240 24.35 -25.78 5.42
C ALA A 240 23.71 -24.58 4.71
N ALA A 241 23.87 -24.55 3.40
CA ALA A 241 23.32 -23.58 2.47
C ALA A 241 22.35 -24.28 1.51
N GLY A 242 21.32 -23.56 1.05
CA GLY A 242 20.76 -23.67 -0.32
C GLY A 242 19.61 -24.65 -0.59
N GLY A 243 18.64 -24.20 -1.40
CA GLY A 243 17.64 -25.01 -2.14
C GLY A 243 16.18 -24.60 -1.89
N LEU A 244 15.62 -23.56 -2.52
CA LEU A 244 14.96 -23.51 -3.85
C LEU A 244 13.71 -24.40 -4.06
N THR A 245 12.59 -23.73 -4.35
CA THR A 245 11.48 -24.11 -5.27
C THR A 245 10.69 -25.40 -5.04
N ARG A 246 9.40 -25.25 -4.71
CA ARG A 246 8.21 -25.89 -5.34
C ARG A 246 6.99 -25.79 -4.41
N LEU A 247 6.08 -24.83 -4.64
CA LEU A 247 4.62 -25.02 -4.51
C LEU A 247 3.85 -23.77 -4.96
N MET A 248 4.00 -23.38 -6.22
CA MET A 248 2.96 -22.62 -6.91
C MET A 248 2.44 -23.55 -7.98
N PHE A 249 1.16 -23.94 -7.89
CA PHE A 249 0.26 -24.30 -9.00
C PHE A 249 -1.03 -25.03 -8.56
N LEU A 250 -1.25 -25.31 -7.26
CA LEU A 250 -2.49 -25.99 -6.83
C LEU A 250 -3.59 -25.07 -6.24
N ALA A 251 -3.33 -23.77 -6.03
CA ALA A 251 -4.32 -22.86 -5.44
C ALA A 251 -5.22 -22.16 -6.47
N ALA A 252 -4.85 -22.13 -7.76
CA ALA A 252 -5.61 -21.44 -8.79
C ALA A 252 -6.79 -22.26 -9.36
N PHE A 253 -6.75 -23.59 -9.25
CA PHE A 253 -7.79 -24.45 -9.83
C PHE A 253 -9.03 -24.60 -8.93
N VAL A 254 -8.86 -24.50 -7.61
CA VAL A 254 -9.96 -24.61 -6.64
C VAL A 254 -10.89 -23.39 -6.67
N VAL A 255 -10.35 -22.21 -7.01
CA VAL A 255 -11.15 -20.97 -7.11
C VAL A 255 -12.02 -20.95 -8.37
N PHE A 256 -11.55 -21.53 -9.48
CA PHE A 256 -12.31 -21.58 -10.74
C PHE A 256 -13.53 -22.52 -10.65
N ALA A 257 -13.40 -23.67 -9.99
CA ALA A 257 -14.48 -24.67 -9.88
C ALA A 257 -15.61 -24.24 -8.93
N VAL A 258 -15.32 -23.43 -7.89
CA VAL A 258 -16.33 -23.00 -6.91
C VAL A 258 -17.13 -21.78 -7.39
N TYR A 259 -16.56 -20.92 -8.24
CA TYR A 259 -17.17 -19.66 -8.62
C TYR A 259 -17.71 -19.58 -10.06
N VAL A 260 -17.29 -20.46 -10.98
CA VAL A 260 -17.69 -20.36 -12.40
C VAL A 260 -18.69 -21.46 -12.82
N LEU A 261 -18.73 -22.60 -12.15
CA LEU A 261 -19.62 -23.72 -12.52
C LEU A 261 -21.13 -23.57 -12.20
N PRO A 262 -21.63 -22.73 -11.28
CA PRO A 262 -23.08 -22.67 -11.02
C PRO A 262 -23.91 -21.95 -12.10
N TYR A 263 -23.28 -21.32 -13.10
CA TYR A 263 -23.95 -20.42 -14.05
C TYR A 263 -24.10 -20.95 -15.47
N TRP A 264 -23.79 -22.22 -15.71
CA TRP A 264 -23.88 -22.86 -17.04
C TRP A 264 -24.95 -23.96 -17.11
N GLY A 265 -26.05 -23.80 -16.39
CA GLY A 265 -27.11 -24.81 -16.36
C GLY A 265 -28.43 -24.37 -15.75
N ARG A 266 -28.94 -23.20 -16.14
CA ARG A 266 -30.37 -22.83 -16.04
C ARG A 266 -30.77 -21.94 -17.21
#